data_AF-A0A0R2X988-F1
#
_entry.id   AF-A0A0R2X988-F1
#
_cell.length_a   1.000
_cell.length_b   1.000
_cell.length_c   1.000
_cell.angle_alpha   90.00
_cell.angle_beta   90.00
_cell.angle_gamma   90.00
#
_symmetry.space_group_name_H-M   'P 1'
#
loop_
_entity.id
_entity.type
_entity.pdbx_description
1 polymer ?
#
loop_
_entity_poly.entity_id
_entity_poly.type
_entity_poly.pdbx_seq_one_letter_code
_entity_poly.pdbx_strand_id
1 'polypeptide(L)' 'MIRWLSLVILGLLLNGSGLSLLAWAAFQKFSAQGEWFWSGTLALALCNAGLCCVVGAKKPEKSSL' A
#
# COMPACT_ATOMS: atom_id res chain seq x y z
N MET A 1 -1.23 20.62 10.00
CA MET A 1 -0.23 19.57 10.32
C MET A 1 -0.85 18.18 10.38
N ILE A 2 -1.91 17.98 11.18
CA ILE A 2 -2.56 16.66 11.37
C ILE A 2 -2.99 15.99 10.05
N ARG A 3 -3.60 16.74 9.10
CA ARG A 3 -4.06 16.21 7.81
C ARG A 3 -2.96 15.50 7.00
N TRP A 4 -1.72 15.97 7.13
CA TRP A 4 -0.57 15.42 6.40
C TRP A 4 -0.05 14.14 7.04
N LEU A 5 0.09 14.18 8.36
CA LEU A 5 0.48 13.02 9.16
C LEU A 5 -0.51 11.87 8.98
N SER A 6 -1.82 12.16 9.02
CA SER A 6 -2.84 11.12 8.82
C SER A 6 -2.76 10.47 7.44
N LEU A 7 -2.49 11.23 6.37
CA LEU A 7 -2.34 10.68 5.01
C LEU A 7 -1.08 9.80 4.89
N VAL A 8 0.04 10.22 5.47
CA VAL A 8 1.28 9.43 5.49
C VAL A 8 1.10 8.15 6.31
N ILE A 9 0.49 8.24 7.49
CA ILE A 9 0.21 7.08 8.36
C ILE A 9 -0.72 6.09 7.64
N LEU A 10 -1.79 6.57 7.02
CA LEU A 10 -2.72 5.72 6.26
C LEU A 10 -1.98 5.04 5.09
N GLY A 11 -1.22 5.81 4.31
CA GLY A 11 -0.43 5.29 3.19
C GLY A 11 0.61 4.25 3.62
N LEU A 12 1.27 4.45 4.77
CA LEU A 12 2.21 3.47 5.35
C LEU A 12 1.51 2.18 5.80
N LEU A 13 0.34 2.30 6.43
CA LEU A 13 -0.48 1.16 6.87
C LEU A 13 -1.01 0.34 5.67
N LEU A 14 -1.48 1.00 4.61
CA LEU A 14 -1.91 0.33 3.38
C LEU A 14 -0.73 -0.38 2.69
N ASN A 15 0.45 0.24 2.69
CA ASN A 15 1.64 -0.36 2.10
C ASN A 15 2.09 -1.59 2.92
N GLY A 16 2.19 -1.46 4.24
CA GLY A 16 2.55 -2.57 5.13
C GLY A 16 1.58 -3.75 5.08
N SER A 17 0.26 -3.49 5.04
CA SER A 17 -0.75 -4.54 4.85
C SER A 17 -0.67 -5.19 3.46
N GLY A 18 -0.39 -4.41 2.41
CA GLY A 18 -0.09 -4.93 1.07
C GLY A 18 1.11 -5.88 1.04
N LEU A 19 2.24 -5.53 1.67
CA LEU A 19 3.41 -6.42 1.76
C LEU A 19 3.11 -7.70 2.56
N SER A 20 2.31 -7.62 3.62
CA SER A 20 1.94 -8.77 4.43
C SER A 20 1.09 -9.77 3.64
N LEU A 21 0.10 -9.28 2.87
CA LEU A 21 -0.70 -10.09 1.95
C LEU A 21 0.16 -10.66 0.81
N LEU A 22 1.14 -9.89 0.31
CA LEU A 22 2.09 -10.35 -0.70
C LEU A 22 2.93 -11.52 -0.17
N ALA A 23 3.39 -11.44 1.08
CA ALA A 23 4.15 -12.51 1.73
C ALA A 23 3.30 -13.76 1.97
N TRP A 24 2.06 -13.59 2.45
CA TRP A 24 1.11 -14.69 2.64
C TRP A 24 0.79 -15.38 1.32
N ALA A 25 0.56 -14.59 0.28
CA ALA A 25 0.45 -15.11 -1.07
C ALA A 25 1.75 -15.89 -1.39
N ALA A 26 2.93 -15.26 -1.37
CA ALA A 26 4.18 -15.93 -1.76
C ALA A 26 4.36 -17.29 -1.06
N PHE A 27 3.99 -17.40 0.21
CA PHE A 27 3.96 -18.66 0.94
C PHE A 27 2.99 -19.69 0.34
N GLN A 28 1.75 -19.30 0.01
CA GLN A 28 0.77 -20.14 -0.70
C GLN A 28 1.28 -20.64 -2.07
N LYS A 29 2.08 -19.83 -2.79
CA LYS A 29 2.76 -20.26 -4.03
C LYS A 29 3.68 -21.44 -3.78
N PHE A 30 4.49 -21.35 -2.73
CA PHE A 30 5.42 -22.42 -2.33
C PHE A 30 4.68 -23.65 -1.80
N SER A 31 3.50 -23.46 -1.22
CA SER A 31 2.63 -24.54 -0.72
C SER A 31 1.74 -25.18 -1.80
N ALA A 32 1.86 -24.77 -3.07
CA ALA A 32 1.09 -25.29 -4.21
C ALA A 32 -0.45 -25.16 -4.09
N GLN A 33 -0.95 -24.26 -3.24
CA GLN A 33 -2.38 -23.94 -3.20
C GLN A 33 -2.72 -22.97 -4.35
N GLY A 34 -3.57 -23.42 -5.27
CA GLY A 34 -3.81 -22.82 -6.59
C GLY A 34 -4.38 -21.39 -6.63
N GLU A 35 -4.72 -20.80 -5.48
CA GLU A 35 -5.32 -19.45 -5.41
C GLU A 35 -4.30 -18.33 -5.13
N TRP A 36 -3.00 -18.62 -5.28
CA TRP A 36 -1.94 -17.64 -5.05
C TRP A 36 -2.07 -16.36 -5.88
N PHE A 37 -2.52 -16.50 -7.13
CA PHE A 37 -2.50 -15.41 -8.10
C PHE A 37 -3.42 -14.26 -7.69
N TRP A 38 -4.64 -14.56 -7.22
CA TRP A 38 -5.61 -13.56 -6.79
C TRP A 38 -5.16 -12.80 -5.54
N SER A 39 -4.62 -13.50 -4.53
CA SER A 39 -4.08 -12.84 -3.34
C SER A 39 -2.87 -11.97 -3.66
N GLY A 40 -2.00 -12.40 -4.59
CA GLY A 40 -0.87 -11.61 -5.08
C GLY A 40 -1.31 -10.35 -5.83
N THR A 41 -2.31 -10.44 -6.71
CA THR A 41 -2.88 -9.30 -7.43
C THR A 41 -3.52 -8.30 -6.48
N LEU A 42 -4.27 -8.77 -5.47
CA LEU A 42 -4.88 -7.92 -4.45
C LEU A 42 -3.82 -7.17 -3.64
N ALA A 43 -2.72 -7.83 -3.29
CA ALA A 43 -1.59 -7.23 -2.58
C ALA A 43 -0.91 -6.11 -3.39
N LEU A 44 -0.70 -6.31 -4.69
CA LEU A 44 -0.16 -5.28 -5.60
C LEU A 44 -1.10 -4.08 -5.74
N ALA A 45 -2.41 -4.32 -5.83
CA ALA A 45 -3.42 -3.25 -5.89
C ALA A 45 -3.43 -2.41 -4.60
N LEU A 46 -3.36 -3.05 -3.42
CA LEU A 46 -3.24 -2.35 -2.14
C LEU A 46 -1.96 -1.53 -2.04
N CYS A 47 -0.83 -2.10 -2.48
CA CYS A 47 0.45 -1.42 -2.47
C CYS A 47 0.46 -0.18 -3.38
N ASN A 48 -0.14 -0.30 -4.57
CA ASN A 48 -0.29 0.81 -5.51
C ASN A 48 -1.23 1.91 -4.96
N ALA A 49 -2.33 1.53 -4.31
CA ALA A 49 -3.23 2.47 -3.62
C ALA A 49 -2.54 3.17 -2.44
N GLY A 50 -1.73 2.43 -1.67
CA GLY A 50 -0.91 2.98 -0.58
C GLY A 50 0.10 4.01 -1.08
N LEU A 51 0.82 3.70 -2.16
CA LEU A 51 1.74 4.65 -2.81
C LEU A 51 1.03 5.90 -3.32
N CYS A 52 -0.15 5.78 -3.94
CA CYS A 52 -0.95 6.93 -4.36
C CYS A 52 -1.34 7.82 -3.18
N CYS A 53 -1.73 7.24 -2.04
CA CYS A 53 -2.02 7.98 -0.81
C CYS A 53 -0.79 8.71 -0.24
N VAL A 54 0.39 8.07 -0.24
CA VAL A 54 1.64 8.69 0.23
C VAL A 54 2.09 9.82 -0.71
N VAL A 55 1.96 9.65 -2.03
CA VAL A 55 2.31 10.68 -3.02
C VAL A 55 1.32 11.84 -2.99
N GLY A 56 0.02 11.57 -2.83
CA GLY A 56 -1.01 12.59 -2.64
C GLY A 56 -0.88 13.33 -1.31
N ALA A 57 -0.21 12.72 -0.33
CA ALA A 57 0.25 13.39 0.88
C ALA A 57 1.44 14.32 0.60
N LYS A 58 1.59 14.96 -0.56
CA LYS A 58 2.54 16.09 -0.72
C LYS A 58 1.98 17.34 -0.03
N LYS A 59 2.83 18.08 0.70
CA LYS A 59 2.38 19.32 1.36
C LYS A 59 1.87 20.24 0.24
N PRO A 60 0.81 21.06 0.48
CA PRO A 60 0.67 22.25 -0.34
C PRO A 60 1.98 23.02 -0.18
N GLU A 61 2.81 22.97 -1.21
CA GLU A 61 3.80 24.00 -1.44
C GLU A 61 2.99 25.28 -1.42
N LYS A 62 3.19 26.10 -0.38
CA LYS A 62 2.75 27.47 -0.43
C LYS A 62 3.48 28.05 -1.64
N SER A 63 2.80 28.09 -2.77
CA SER A 63 3.16 28.96 -3.86
C SER A 63 3.05 30.35 -3.26
N SER A 64 4.20 30.90 -2.90
CA SER A 64 4.37 32.31 -2.59
C SER A 64 3.89 33.07 -3.82
N LEU A 65 2.73 33.73 -3.71
CA LEU A 65 2.34 34.90 -4.47
C LEU A 65 1.24 35.63 -3.70
#